data_AF-A0A2T9X807-F1
#
_entry.id   AF-A0A2T9X807-F1
#
_cell.length_a   1.000
_cell.length_b   1.000
_cell.length_c   1.000
_cell.angle_alpha   90.00
_cell.angle_beta   90.00
_cell.angle_gamma   90.00
#
_symmetry.space_group_name_H-M   'P 1'
#
loop_
_entity.id
_entity.type
_entity.pdbx_description
1 polymer ?
#
loop_
_entity_poly.entity_id
_entity_poly.type
_entity_poly.pdbx_seq_one_letter_code
_entity_poly.pdbx_strand_id
1 'polypeptide(L)'
;MKSAILLLSLFLGMITAIPVGAQVGYSSPQGFEGVNIGAGLAIGLAAIGAGVAVGMAAAAGIGVLTERRDMFGTVLIFVAIGEGIVVYGLVFAVLMLFAHV
;
A
#
# COMPACT_ATOMS: atom_id res chain seq x y z
N MET A 1 7.95 -24.58 -4.52
CA MET A 1 9.28 -24.02 -4.89
C MET A 1 9.21 -23.13 -6.13
N LYS A 2 8.63 -23.57 -7.25
CA LYS A 2 8.50 -22.75 -8.47
C LYS A 2 7.70 -21.45 -8.28
N SER A 3 6.63 -21.46 -7.49
CA SER A 3 5.82 -20.27 -7.18
C SER A 3 6.57 -19.23 -6.34
N ALA A 4 7.44 -19.67 -5.43
CA ALA A 4 8.26 -18.76 -4.61
C ALA A 4 9.35 -18.07 -5.46
N ILE A 5 9.93 -18.79 -6.43
CA ILE A 5 10.94 -18.25 -7.36
C ILE A 5 10.31 -17.18 -8.28
N LEU A 6 9.07 -17.39 -8.75
CA LEU A 6 8.34 -16.43 -9.57
C LEU A 6 8.01 -15.13 -8.81
N LEU A 7 7.58 -15.25 -7.56
CA LEU A 7 7.32 -14.07 -6.71
C LEU A 7 8.61 -13.30 -6.41
N LEU A 8 9.71 -14.01 -6.15
CA LEU A 8 11.01 -13.39 -5.91
C LEU A 8 11.56 -12.68 -7.16
N SER A 9 11.40 -13.28 -8.35
CA SER A 9 11.82 -12.64 -9.61
C SER A 9 10.97 -11.41 -9.97
N LEU A 10 9.68 -11.43 -9.65
CA LEU A 10 8.78 -10.29 -9.86
C LEU A 10 9.13 -9.14 -8.90
N PHE A 11 9.42 -9.47 -7.64
CA PHE A 11 9.83 -8.50 -6.63
C PHE A 11 11.18 -7.86 -6.97
N LEU A 12 12.15 -8.65 -7.43
CA LEU A 12 13.46 -8.15 -7.85
C LEU A 12 13.37 -7.30 -9.13
N GLY A 13 12.52 -7.69 -10.08
CA GLY A 13 12.25 -6.92 -11.30
C GLY A 13 11.62 -5.55 -11.02
N MET A 14 10.71 -5.44 -10.05
CA MET A 14 10.13 -4.17 -9.60
C MET A 14 11.17 -3.24 -8.97
N ILE A 15 12.14 -3.78 -8.22
CA ILE A 15 13.24 -2.98 -7.63
C ILE A 15 14.13 -2.39 -8.73
N THR A 16 14.45 -3.17 -9.77
CA THR A 16 15.28 -2.70 -10.89
C THR A 16 14.55 -1.77 -11.87
N ALA A 17 13.21 -1.75 -11.83
CA ALA A 17 12.39 -0.85 -12.64
C ALA A 17 12.22 0.54 -12.01
N ILE A 18 12.73 0.76 -10.79
CA ILE A 18 12.90 2.11 -10.27
C ILE A 18 13.90 2.80 -11.21
N PRO A 19 13.52 3.87 -11.92
CA PRO A 19 14.48 4.59 -12.74
C PRO A 19 15.56 5.10 -11.80
N VAL A 20 16.77 4.55 -11.91
CA VAL A 20 18.00 5.15 -11.40
C VAL A 20 18.31 6.35 -12.30
N GLY A 21 17.40 7.32 -12.30
CA GLY A 21 17.67 8.65 -12.81
C GLY A 21 18.55 9.30 -11.77
N ALA A 22 19.79 9.62 -12.13
CA ALA A 22 20.54 10.63 -11.41
C ALA A 22 19.60 11.83 -11.20
N GLN A 23 19.33 12.20 -9.94
CA GLN A 23 18.59 13.42 -9.59
C GLN A 23 19.42 14.63 -10.04
N VAL A 24 19.42 14.89 -11.34
CA VAL A 24 19.79 16.20 -11.88
C VAL A 24 18.63 17.10 -11.49
N GLY A 25 18.88 18.03 -10.58
CA GLY A 25 17.89 18.99 -10.12
C GLY A 25 17.38 19.84 -11.28
N TYR A 26 16.29 19.40 -11.90
CA TYR A 26 15.50 20.22 -12.81
C TYR A 26 14.69 21.19 -11.95
N SER A 27 15.26 22.37 -11.71
CA SER A 27 14.54 23.53 -11.18
C SER A 27 13.71 24.13 -12.31
N SER A 28 12.61 23.46 -12.69
CA SER A 28 11.55 24.10 -13.47
C SER A 28 10.65 24.94 -12.54
N PRO A 29 10.12 26.08 -13.01
CA PRO A 29 9.14 26.89 -12.26
C PRO A 29 7.84 26.16 -11.87
N GLN A 30 7.62 24.98 -12.45
CA GLN A 30 6.61 23.99 -12.09
C GLN A 30 7.33 22.91 -11.30
N GLY A 31 7.00 22.74 -10.02
CA GLY A 31 7.74 21.90 -9.06
C GLY A 31 7.93 20.44 -9.50
N PHE A 32 8.82 19.74 -8.79
CA PHE A 32 9.25 18.36 -9.01
C PHE A 32 8.15 17.43 -9.60
N GLU A 33 8.19 17.15 -10.91
CA GLU A 33 7.23 16.25 -11.58
C GLU A 33 7.20 14.84 -10.96
N GLY A 34 8.30 14.41 -10.33
CA GLY A 34 8.42 13.13 -9.62
C GLY A 34 7.52 13.02 -8.38
N VAL A 35 7.06 14.13 -7.81
CA VAL A 35 6.19 14.13 -6.61
C VAL A 35 4.84 13.47 -6.93
N ASN A 36 4.26 13.71 -8.10
CA ASN A 36 2.98 13.13 -8.49
C ASN A 36 3.08 11.62 -8.67
N ILE A 37 4.17 11.14 -9.28
CA ILE A 37 4.44 9.70 -9.45
C ILE A 37 4.73 9.06 -8.08
N GLY A 38 5.53 9.72 -7.25
CA GLY A 38 5.83 9.27 -5.88
C GLY A 38 4.58 9.16 -5.00
N ALA A 39 3.68 10.14 -5.04
CA ALA A 39 2.42 10.12 -4.32
C ALA A 39 1.51 8.98 -4.79
N GLY A 40 1.40 8.77 -6.11
CA GLY A 40 0.63 7.66 -6.68
C GLY A 40 1.18 6.28 -6.28
N LEU A 41 2.50 6.11 -6.28
CA LEU A 41 3.15 4.88 -5.84
C LEU A 41 2.97 4.64 -4.34
N ALA A 42 3.07 5.68 -3.50
CA ALA A 42 2.91 5.57 -2.06
C ALA A 42 1.53 5.01 -1.67
N ILE A 43 0.45 5.59 -2.20
CA ILE A 43 -0.90 5.10 -1.93
C ILE A 43 -1.19 3.77 -2.64
N GLY A 44 -0.71 3.58 -3.87
CA GLY A 44 -0.96 2.37 -4.66
C GLY A 44 -0.37 1.11 -4.02
N LEU A 45 0.88 1.17 -3.58
CA LEU A 45 1.54 0.03 -2.92
C LEU A 45 0.94 -0.23 -1.53
N ALA A 46 0.59 0.82 -0.79
CA ALA A 46 -0.09 0.67 0.50
C ALA A 46 -1.47 0.03 0.35
N ALA A 47 -2.25 0.41 -0.68
CA ALA A 47 -3.55 -0.18 -0.96
C ALA A 47 -3.47 -1.68 -1.30
N ILE A 48 -2.44 -2.11 -2.04
CA ILE A 48 -2.21 -3.53 -2.33
C ILE A 48 -1.94 -4.30 -1.02
N GLY A 49 -1.06 -3.79 -0.15
CA GLY A 49 -0.76 -4.41 1.14
C GLY A 49 -1.98 -4.47 2.06
N ALA A 50 -2.75 -3.38 2.14
CA ALA A 50 -3.99 -3.32 2.91
C ALA A 50 -5.03 -4.32 2.39
N GLY A 51 -5.24 -4.39 1.07
CA GLY A 51 -6.20 -5.30 0.45
C GLY A 51 -5.92 -6.78 0.75
N VAL A 52 -4.64 -7.19 0.77
CA VAL A 52 -4.26 -8.55 1.15
C VAL A 52 -4.53 -8.81 2.64
N ALA A 53 -4.12 -7.90 3.53
CA ALA A 53 -4.33 -8.05 4.96
C ALA A 53 -5.82 -8.09 5.34
N VAL A 54 -6.60 -7.13 4.82
CA VAL A 54 -8.04 -7.00 5.03
C VAL A 54 -8.79 -8.20 4.44
N GLY A 55 -8.44 -8.63 3.22
CA GLY A 55 -9.08 -9.78 2.58
C GLY A 55 -8.92 -11.07 3.39
N MET A 56 -7.72 -11.32 3.92
CA MET A 56 -7.45 -12.48 4.78
C MET A 56 -8.18 -12.39 6.12
N ALA A 57 -8.13 -11.23 6.79
CA ALA A 57 -8.80 -11.01 8.08
C ALA A 57 -10.33 -11.13 7.96
N ALA A 58 -10.91 -10.55 6.91
CA ALA A 58 -12.34 -10.61 6.66
C ALA A 58 -12.80 -12.04 6.36
N ALA A 59 -12.07 -12.80 5.53
CA ALA A 59 -12.41 -14.18 5.22
C ALA A 59 -12.43 -15.07 6.47
N ALA A 60 -11.41 -14.95 7.33
CA ALA A 60 -11.37 -15.67 8.60
C ALA A 60 -12.48 -15.21 9.57
N GLY A 61 -12.73 -13.90 9.61
CA GLY A 61 -13.74 -13.28 10.46
C GLY A 61 -15.16 -13.72 10.14
N ILE A 62 -15.53 -13.78 8.87
CA ILE A 62 -16.85 -14.30 8.44
C ILE A 62 -17.01 -15.76 8.82
N GLY A 63 -15.94 -16.56 8.75
CA GLY A 63 -15.93 -17.94 9.25
C GLY A 63 -16.34 -18.03 10.71
N VAL A 64 -15.70 -17.25 11.59
CA VAL A 64 -16.05 -17.18 13.02
C VAL A 64 -17.50 -16.72 13.23
N LEU A 65 -17.96 -15.79 12.40
CA LEU A 65 -19.29 -15.23 12.50
C LEU A 65 -20.41 -16.22 12.18
N THR A 66 -20.10 -17.33 11.49
CA THR A 66 -21.08 -18.39 11.24
C THR A 66 -21.46 -19.14 12.52
N GLU A 67 -20.52 -19.28 13.46
CA GLU A 67 -20.72 -19.95 14.75
C GLU A 67 -21.02 -18.95 15.89
N ARG A 68 -20.37 -17.78 15.87
CA ARG A 68 -20.40 -16.79 16.94
C ARG A 68 -20.72 -15.39 16.43
N ARG A 69 -22.02 -15.11 16.25
CA ARG A 69 -22.51 -13.80 15.75
C ARG A 69 -22.28 -12.65 16.73
N ASP A 70 -22.18 -12.94 18.02
CA ASP A 70 -21.85 -11.99 19.08
C ASP A 70 -20.47 -11.35 18.89
N MET A 71 -19.57 -12.01 18.16
CA MET A 71 -18.18 -11.57 17.95
C MET A 71 -18.01 -10.55 16.81
N PHE A 72 -19.10 -10.07 16.19
CA PHE A 72 -19.03 -9.16 15.03
C PHE A 72 -18.16 -7.93 15.25
N GLY A 73 -18.29 -7.28 16.42
CA GLY A 73 -17.48 -6.10 16.74
C GLY A 73 -15.98 -6.40 16.82
N THR A 74 -15.62 -7.57 17.36
CA THR A 74 -14.20 -7.99 17.45
C THR A 74 -13.64 -8.30 16.06
N VAL A 75 -14.41 -8.98 15.22
CA VAL A 75 -14.04 -9.26 13.82
C VAL A 75 -13.82 -7.95 13.05
N LEU A 76 -14.70 -6.96 13.23
CA LEU A 76 -14.55 -5.64 12.61
C LEU A 76 -13.27 -4.93 13.05
N ILE A 77 -12.88 -5.02 14.32
CA ILE A 77 -11.64 -4.41 14.82
C ILE A 77 -10.41 -5.01 14.11
N PHE A 78 -10.36 -6.34 13.95
CA PHE A 78 -9.23 -6.99 13.25
C PHE A 78 -9.14 -6.58 11.78
N VAL A 79 -10.28 -6.42 11.12
CA VAL A 79 -10.33 -5.91 9.74
C VAL A 79 -9.87 -4.44 9.69
N ALA A 80 -10.36 -3.60 10.60
CA ALA A 80 -10.04 -2.18 10.65
C ALA A 80 -8.56 -1.89 10.96
N ILE A 81 -7.89 -2.76 11.73
CA ILE A 81 -6.44 -2.64 11.96
C ILE A 81 -5.67 -2.80 10.63
N GLY A 82 -6.14 -3.64 9.71
CA GLY A 82 -5.55 -3.81 8.37
C GLY A 82 -5.70 -2.57 7.47
N GLU A 83 -6.81 -1.85 7.58
CA GLU A 83 -7.06 -0.58 6.86
C GLU A 83 -6.06 0.51 7.24
N GLY A 84 -5.45 0.44 8.43
CA GLY A 84 -4.42 1.39 8.85
C GLY A 84 -3.26 1.52 7.86
N ILE A 85 -2.92 0.44 7.14
CA ILE A 85 -1.84 0.42 6.14
C ILE A 85 -2.13 1.42 4.99
N VAL A 86 -3.33 1.39 4.42
CA VAL A 86 -3.70 2.30 3.31
C VAL A 86 -3.93 3.71 3.81
N VAL A 87 -4.42 3.89 5.03
CA VAL A 87 -4.56 5.22 5.65
C VAL A 87 -3.20 5.90 5.77
N TYR A 88 -2.15 5.18 6.21
CA TYR A 88 -0.79 5.73 6.22
C TYR A 88 -0.30 6.08 4.81
N GLY A 89 -0.50 5.20 3.82
CA GLY A 89 -0.12 5.47 2.43
C GLY A 89 -0.82 6.70 1.83
N LEU A 90 -2.11 6.86 2.13
CA LEU A 90 -2.90 8.03 1.75
C LEU A 90 -2.38 9.30 2.43
N VAL A 91 -2.09 9.25 3.73
CA VAL A 91 -1.52 10.38 4.48
C VAL A 91 -0.20 10.83 3.84
N PHE A 92 0.72 9.91 3.54
CA PHE A 92 1.98 10.24 2.88
C PHE A 92 1.80 10.80 1.47
N ALA A 93 0.87 10.26 0.68
CA ALA A 93 0.57 10.78 -0.65
C ALA A 93 0.02 12.22 -0.60
N VAL A 94 -0.90 12.49 0.34
CA VAL A 94 -1.44 13.85 0.58
C VAL A 94 -0.33 14.78 1.04
N LEU A 95 0.52 14.36 1.99
CA LEU A 95 1.65 15.16 2.44
C LEU A 95 2.60 15.48 1.27
N MET A 96 2.94 14.51 0.42
CA MET A 96 3.78 14.77 -0.75
C MET A 96 3.17 15.82 -1.70
N LEU A 97 1.86 15.75 -1.95
CA LEU A 97 1.18 16.66 -2.88
C LEU A 97 1.01 18.08 -2.32
N PHE A 98 0.76 18.22 -1.03
CA PHE A 98 0.39 19.52 -0.43
C PHE A 98 1.51 20.17 0.37
N ALA A 99 2.48 19.40 0.87
CA ALA A 99 3.49 19.91 1.77
C ALA A 99 4.67 20.62 1.08
N HIS A 100 4.52 21.10 -0.17
CA HIS A 100 5.54 21.84 -0.95
C HIS A 100 6.72 22.37 -0.10
N VAL A 101 7.75 21.53 0.06
CA VAL A 101 9.08 21.87 0.56
C VAL A 101 10.01 21.98 -0.63
#